data_AF-A0A1J1GV83-F1
#
_entry.id   AF-A0A1J1GV83-F1
#
_cell.length_a   1.000
_cell.length_b   1.000
_cell.length_c   1.000
_cell.angle_alpha   90.00
_cell.angle_beta   90.00
_cell.angle_gamma   90.00
#
_symmetry.space_group_name_H-M   'P 1'
#
loop_
_entity.id
_entity.type
_entity.pdbx_description
1 polymer ?
#
loop_
_entity_poly.entity_id
_entity_poly.type
_entity_poly.pdbx_seq_one_letter_code
_entity_poly.pdbx_strand_id
1 'polypeptide(L)'
;MGYSTALINTVTHIKKSKIILFGFRILWITSIIAYMIILKVTSDHHLLVGQVEEELYKISNKQLLKDDKIFHNYNKSFNIINFICGSFLIFSCLVNILFSINIRIKNIKLSNYKKIVRIINLNLQVLIISLIFMENFDNQVFFCNLKEYLYWFQNYNNKINLFVNSGNNLCIMHKYANFFSLSFLIFSLIEFFTLYINTEKPFRKKFFIFYIKISTAFISLALFYFYLKNKYFFNNVLSKYNIFSLENFNESIKVIILSTQKQKTYYFQLLIFSTFFSGIFFLASGLYDLCSILKSCKFFLLVSVLISVCAFIIILSQLLFSTYILEESFFFCSYKEYVESNKNLEEKSLSTLGATSDITETNWFCNLKSFLFIYFVNIITGLIFFIVDFFVSVYLVFSKKYTAKYT
;
A
#
# COMPACT_ATOMS: atom_id res chain seq x y z
N MET A 1 -15.28 -47.94 -28.89
CA MET A 1 -14.99 -47.94 -27.43
C MET A 1 -14.00 -46.82 -27.03
N GLY A 2 -14.22 -45.56 -27.44
CA GLY A 2 -13.27 -44.45 -27.18
C GLY A 2 -13.77 -43.32 -26.28
N TYR A 3 -15.04 -43.35 -25.86
CA TYR A 3 -15.66 -42.23 -25.12
C TYR A 3 -15.63 -42.37 -23.59
N SER A 4 -15.44 -43.57 -23.03
CA SER A 4 -15.47 -43.79 -21.58
C SER A 4 -14.16 -43.42 -20.88
N THR A 5 -13.01 -43.69 -21.49
CA THR A 5 -11.68 -43.39 -20.92
C THR A 5 -11.39 -41.89 -20.88
N ALA A 6 -11.81 -41.13 -21.89
CA ALA A 6 -11.70 -39.67 -21.91
C ALA A 6 -12.60 -39.01 -20.84
N LEU A 7 -13.81 -39.54 -20.61
CA LEU A 7 -14.73 -39.04 -19.58
C LEU A 7 -14.22 -39.37 -18.16
N ILE A 8 -13.66 -40.56 -17.94
CA ILE A 8 -13.08 -40.97 -16.66
C ILE A 8 -11.81 -40.17 -16.34
N ASN A 9 -10.94 -39.92 -17.34
CA ASN A 9 -9.75 -39.10 -17.18
C ASN A 9 -10.09 -37.63 -16.90
N THR A 10 -11.12 -37.08 -17.53
CA THR A 10 -11.57 -35.70 -17.26
C THR A 10 -12.22 -35.57 -15.88
N VAL A 11 -13.06 -36.51 -15.45
CA VAL A 11 -13.70 -36.50 -14.12
C VAL A 11 -12.67 -36.65 -12.99
N THR A 12 -11.67 -37.52 -13.16
CA THR A 12 -10.57 -37.68 -12.18
C THR A 12 -9.67 -36.44 -12.12
N HIS A 13 -9.35 -35.80 -13.24
CA HIS A 13 -8.63 -34.51 -13.28
C HIS A 13 -9.41 -33.37 -12.61
N ILE A 14 -10.73 -33.31 -12.80
CA ILE A 14 -11.61 -32.31 -12.17
C ILE A 14 -11.67 -32.51 -10.65
N LYS A 15 -11.58 -33.76 -10.15
CA LYS A 15 -11.47 -34.04 -8.71
C LYS A 15 -10.10 -33.64 -8.15
N LYS A 16 -8.99 -33.94 -8.85
CA LYS A 16 -7.62 -33.55 -8.44
C LYS A 16 -7.44 -32.03 -8.36
N SER A 17 -7.89 -31.28 -9.35
CA SER A 17 -7.77 -29.81 -9.37
C SER A 17 -8.53 -29.12 -8.23
N LYS A 18 -9.69 -29.65 -7.82
CA LYS A 18 -10.45 -29.13 -6.66
C LYS A 18 -9.72 -29.37 -5.34
N ILE A 19 -9.04 -30.51 -5.19
CA ILE A 19 -8.27 -30.85 -3.99
C ILE A 19 -7.04 -29.93 -3.87
N ILE A 20 -6.34 -29.67 -4.98
CA ILE A 20 -5.18 -28.77 -5.01
C ILE A 20 -5.57 -27.35 -4.59
N LEU A 21 -6.65 -26.79 -5.16
CA LEU A 21 -7.12 -25.44 -4.81
C LEU A 21 -7.57 -25.35 -3.34
N PHE A 22 -8.13 -26.42 -2.78
CA PHE A 22 -8.50 -26.47 -1.38
C PHE A 22 -7.27 -26.49 -0.45
N GLY A 23 -6.28 -27.34 -0.74
CA GLY A 23 -5.02 -27.38 0.01
C GLY A 23 -4.28 -26.05 -0.02
N PHE A 24 -4.28 -25.38 -1.18
CA PHE A 24 -3.70 -24.05 -1.34
C PHE A 24 -4.34 -22.98 -0.43
N ARG A 25 -5.66 -23.02 -0.27
CA ARG A 25 -6.38 -22.08 0.61
C ARG A 25 -6.11 -22.35 2.09
N ILE A 26 -5.93 -23.61 2.46
CA ILE A 26 -5.49 -23.97 3.82
C ILE A 26 -4.09 -23.42 4.08
N LEU A 27 -3.15 -23.63 3.14
CA LEU A 27 -1.79 -23.07 3.23
C LEU A 27 -1.80 -21.54 3.36
N TRP A 28 -2.70 -20.88 2.63
CA TRP A 28 -2.86 -19.43 2.76
C TRP A 28 -3.33 -19.05 4.17
N ILE A 29 -4.36 -19.71 4.71
CA ILE A 29 -4.85 -19.46 6.08
C ILE A 29 -3.74 -19.67 7.11
N THR A 30 -2.99 -20.77 7.03
CA THR A 30 -1.91 -21.05 7.99
C THR A 30 -0.78 -20.03 7.88
N SER A 31 -0.44 -19.57 6.67
CA SER A 31 0.55 -18.51 6.47
C SER A 31 0.12 -17.17 7.08
N ILE A 32 -1.17 -16.81 7.02
CA ILE A 32 -1.69 -15.58 7.62
C ILE A 32 -1.67 -15.68 9.15
N ILE A 33 -2.03 -16.83 9.72
CA ILE A 33 -1.96 -17.05 11.18
C ILE A 33 -0.52 -16.95 11.66
N ALA A 34 0.42 -17.61 10.97
CA ALA A 34 1.84 -17.52 11.28
C ALA A 34 2.34 -16.07 11.21
N TYR A 35 2.00 -15.34 10.16
CA TYR A 35 2.33 -13.92 10.00
C TYR A 35 1.86 -13.07 11.19
N MET A 36 0.58 -13.18 11.58
CA MET A 36 0.02 -12.39 12.67
C MET A 36 0.67 -12.69 14.02
N ILE A 37 0.92 -13.97 14.32
CA ILE A 37 1.50 -14.39 15.60
C ILE A 37 2.97 -14.02 15.67
N ILE A 38 3.75 -14.38 14.64
CA ILE A 38 5.20 -14.15 14.62
C ILE A 38 5.48 -12.66 14.78
N LEU A 39 4.86 -11.82 13.95
CA LEU A 39 5.16 -10.38 13.97
C LEU A 39 4.72 -9.68 15.25
N LYS A 40 3.59 -10.11 15.84
CA LYS A 40 3.16 -9.58 17.13
C LYS A 40 4.18 -9.92 18.22
N VAL A 41 4.60 -11.18 18.29
CA VAL A 41 5.55 -11.66 19.31
C VAL A 41 6.92 -11.02 19.13
N THR A 42 7.45 -10.97 17.90
CA THR A 42 8.76 -10.37 17.63
C THR A 42 8.77 -8.87 17.88
N SER A 43 7.70 -8.16 17.49
CA SER A 43 7.60 -6.72 17.74
C SER A 43 7.52 -6.41 19.22
N ASP A 44 6.69 -7.12 19.98
CA ASP A 44 6.61 -6.97 21.43
C ASP A 44 7.96 -7.29 22.11
N HIS A 45 8.68 -8.31 21.63
CA HIS A 45 10.00 -8.66 22.17
C HIS A 45 11.05 -7.57 21.95
N HIS A 46 11.12 -6.99 20.75
CA HIS A 46 12.10 -5.93 20.44
C HIS A 46 11.83 -4.59 21.12
N LEU A 47 10.61 -4.41 21.68
CA LEU A 47 10.21 -3.23 22.46
C LEU A 47 10.34 -3.42 23.97
N LEU A 48 10.68 -4.63 24.43
CA LEU A 48 11.01 -4.87 25.82
C LEU A 48 12.50 -4.62 26.03
N VAL A 49 12.83 -3.88 27.08
CA VAL A 49 14.23 -3.65 27.47
C VAL A 49 14.81 -4.98 27.97
N GLY A 50 15.95 -5.39 27.40
CA GLY A 50 16.63 -6.63 27.81
C GLY A 50 17.25 -6.51 29.21
N GLN A 51 17.53 -7.64 29.86
CA GLN A 51 18.15 -7.66 31.21
C GLN A 51 19.50 -6.93 31.25
N VAL A 52 20.33 -7.09 30.22
CA VAL A 52 21.62 -6.40 30.11
C VAL A 52 21.46 -4.88 30.00
N GLU A 53 20.44 -4.44 29.26
CA GLU A 53 20.12 -3.03 29.07
C GLU A 53 19.49 -2.40 30.33
N GLU A 54 18.69 -3.18 31.05
CA GLU A 54 18.10 -2.81 32.34
C GLU A 54 19.19 -2.47 33.37
N GLU A 55 20.23 -3.30 33.45
CA GLU A 55 21.38 -3.11 34.34
C GLU A 55 22.26 -1.94 33.90
N LEU A 56 22.58 -1.84 32.60
CA LEU A 56 23.46 -0.79 32.04
C LEU A 56 22.85 0.62 32.17
N TYR A 57 21.55 0.76 31.92
CA TYR A 57 20.87 2.06 31.90
C TYR A 57 20.02 2.35 33.13
N LYS A 58 20.07 1.48 34.16
CA LYS A 58 19.30 1.57 35.41
C LYS A 58 17.82 1.86 35.15
N ILE A 59 17.18 1.03 34.31
CA ILE A 59 15.80 1.23 33.89
C ILE A 59 14.86 0.47 34.81
N SER A 60 13.94 1.16 35.47
CA SER A 60 12.91 0.55 36.32
C SER A 60 11.69 0.05 35.55
N ASN A 61 11.41 0.62 34.37
CA ASN A 61 10.28 0.24 33.52
C ASN A 61 10.76 -0.49 32.25
N LYS A 62 10.60 -1.81 32.21
CA LYS A 62 10.91 -2.66 31.04
C LYS A 62 10.10 -2.30 29.79
N GLN A 63 8.99 -1.59 29.96
CA GLN A 63 8.09 -1.15 28.89
C GLN A 63 8.44 0.26 28.39
N LEU A 64 9.57 0.85 28.78
CA LEU A 64 9.95 2.22 28.40
C LEU A 64 9.82 2.51 26.89
N LEU A 65 10.25 1.59 26.02
CA LEU A 65 10.12 1.74 24.56
C LEU A 65 8.69 1.48 24.05
N LYS A 66 7.94 0.62 24.74
CA LYS A 66 6.53 0.31 24.43
C LYS A 66 5.58 1.44 24.85
N ASP A 67 5.97 2.20 25.88
CA ASP A 67 5.24 3.34 26.43
C ASP A 67 5.63 4.68 25.74
N ASP A 68 6.75 4.70 25.00
CA ASP A 68 7.14 5.84 24.19
C ASP A 68 6.09 6.16 23.13
N LYS A 69 5.64 7.42 23.06
CA LYS A 69 4.50 7.81 22.21
C LYS A 69 4.76 7.61 20.71
N ILE A 70 6.01 7.70 20.27
CA ILE A 70 6.40 7.56 18.87
C ILE A 70 6.46 6.07 18.50
N PHE A 71 7.26 5.28 19.22
CA PHE A 71 7.36 3.83 19.02
C PHE A 71 6.01 3.13 19.22
N HIS A 72 5.25 3.53 20.24
CA HIS A 72 3.92 3.01 20.50
C HIS A 72 2.96 3.27 19.34
N ASN A 73 2.97 4.47 18.75
CA ASN A 73 2.05 4.80 17.66
C ASN A 73 2.30 3.93 16.42
N TYR A 74 3.57 3.75 16.04
CA TYR A 74 3.96 2.89 14.91
C TYR A 74 3.65 1.42 15.19
N ASN A 75 4.09 0.88 16.33
CA ASN A 75 3.86 -0.55 16.63
C ASN A 75 2.39 -0.90 16.89
N LYS A 76 1.63 -0.06 17.61
CA LYS A 76 0.22 -0.30 17.88
C LYS A 76 -0.60 -0.31 16.59
N SER A 77 -0.36 0.66 15.72
CA SER A 77 -1.04 0.74 14.41
C SER A 77 -0.75 -0.50 13.57
N PHE A 78 0.53 -0.90 13.48
CA PHE A 78 0.97 -2.10 12.78
C PHE A 78 0.26 -3.36 13.28
N ASN A 79 0.25 -3.59 14.60
CA ASN A 79 -0.36 -4.77 15.19
C ASN A 79 -1.88 -4.80 15.00
N ILE A 80 -2.57 -3.66 15.16
CA ILE A 80 -4.02 -3.55 14.94
C ILE A 80 -4.36 -3.85 13.48
N ILE A 81 -3.67 -3.22 12.54
CA ILE A 81 -3.92 -3.40 11.11
C ILE A 81 -3.65 -4.85 10.72
N ASN A 82 -2.53 -5.44 11.13
CA ASN A 82 -2.20 -6.83 10.82
C ASN A 82 -3.22 -7.81 11.39
N PHE A 83 -3.72 -7.57 12.60
CA PHE A 83 -4.72 -8.44 13.21
C PHE A 83 -6.08 -8.33 12.50
N ILE A 84 -6.56 -7.10 12.24
CA ILE A 84 -7.85 -6.87 11.57
C ILE A 84 -7.79 -7.38 10.13
N CYS A 85 -6.77 -6.95 9.38
CA CYS A 85 -6.59 -7.32 7.98
C CYS A 85 -6.32 -8.82 7.82
N GLY A 86 -5.46 -9.39 8.67
CA GLY A 86 -5.18 -10.83 8.67
C GLY A 86 -6.44 -11.65 8.98
N SER A 87 -7.23 -11.24 9.97
CA SER A 87 -8.53 -11.87 10.27
C SER A 87 -9.49 -11.81 9.08
N PHE A 88 -9.54 -10.67 8.36
CA PHE A 88 -10.37 -10.55 7.17
C PHE A 88 -9.88 -11.42 6.01
N LEU A 89 -8.56 -11.55 5.80
CA LEU A 89 -8.01 -12.45 4.78
C LEU A 89 -8.39 -13.91 5.08
N ILE A 90 -8.29 -14.33 6.35
CA ILE A 90 -8.76 -15.65 6.78
C ILE A 90 -10.25 -15.81 6.49
N PHE A 91 -11.07 -14.85 6.90
CA PHE A 91 -12.50 -14.87 6.62
C PHE A 91 -12.80 -14.98 5.12
N SER A 92 -12.11 -14.21 4.28
CA SER A 92 -12.25 -14.25 2.81
C SER A 92 -11.92 -15.63 2.24
N CYS A 93 -10.87 -16.27 2.74
CA CYS A 93 -10.50 -17.64 2.38
C CYS A 93 -11.58 -18.65 2.82
N LEU A 94 -12.12 -18.52 4.02
CA LEU A 94 -13.21 -19.37 4.51
C LEU A 94 -14.49 -19.21 3.68
N VAL A 95 -14.87 -17.99 3.34
CA VAL A 95 -16.00 -17.71 2.43
C VAL A 95 -15.76 -18.39 1.08
N ASN A 96 -14.56 -18.25 0.51
CA ASN A 96 -14.20 -18.91 -0.74
C ASN A 96 -14.32 -20.44 -0.67
N ILE A 97 -13.95 -21.05 0.47
CA ILE A 97 -14.13 -22.49 0.72
C ILE A 97 -15.61 -22.85 0.79
N LEU A 98 -16.41 -22.14 1.60
CA LEU A 98 -17.83 -22.40 1.79
C LEU A 98 -18.61 -22.37 0.47
N PHE A 99 -18.38 -21.34 -0.36
CA PHE A 99 -19.02 -21.21 -1.69
C PHE A 99 -18.51 -22.24 -2.72
N SER A 100 -17.42 -22.95 -2.41
CA SER A 100 -16.92 -24.05 -3.24
C SER A 100 -17.53 -25.40 -2.87
N ILE A 101 -18.08 -25.53 -1.67
CA ILE A 101 -18.83 -26.70 -1.18
C ILE A 101 -20.30 -26.52 -1.58
N ASN A 102 -20.98 -27.59 -2.01
CA ASN A 102 -22.39 -27.56 -2.43
C ASN A 102 -23.36 -27.44 -1.23
N ILE A 103 -23.11 -26.50 -0.32
CA ILE A 103 -23.98 -26.23 0.83
C ILE A 103 -25.25 -25.50 0.33
N ARG A 104 -26.41 -25.91 0.85
CA ARG A 104 -27.69 -25.21 0.64
C ARG A 104 -28.00 -24.40 1.89
N ILE A 105 -28.23 -23.10 1.74
CA ILE A 105 -28.79 -22.25 2.81
C ILE A 105 -30.15 -21.77 2.32
N LYS A 106 -31.22 -22.03 3.09
CA LYS A 106 -32.60 -21.59 2.78
C LYS A 106 -32.98 -21.84 1.30
N ASN A 107 -32.82 -23.08 0.82
CA ASN A 107 -33.09 -23.53 -0.55
C ASN A 107 -32.26 -22.91 -1.69
N ILE A 108 -31.33 -22.01 -1.40
CA ILE A 108 -30.40 -21.44 -2.39
C ILE A 108 -29.12 -22.28 -2.41
N LYS A 109 -28.73 -22.77 -3.60
CA LYS A 109 -27.42 -23.41 -3.82
C LYS A 109 -26.35 -22.32 -3.89
N LEU A 110 -25.49 -22.23 -2.87
CA LEU A 110 -24.38 -21.25 -2.80
C LEU A 110 -23.44 -21.36 -4.01
N SER A 111 -23.30 -22.56 -4.58
CA SER A 111 -22.47 -22.81 -5.76
C SER A 111 -22.89 -22.01 -7.00
N ASN A 112 -24.15 -21.56 -7.09
CA ASN A 112 -24.62 -20.72 -8.19
C ASN A 112 -23.97 -19.32 -8.18
N TYR A 113 -23.63 -18.78 -7.02
CA TYR A 113 -23.02 -17.45 -6.86
C TYR A 113 -21.49 -17.48 -6.75
N LYS A 114 -20.89 -18.67 -6.82
CA LYS A 114 -19.46 -18.92 -6.62
C LYS A 114 -18.56 -18.02 -7.47
N LYS A 115 -18.92 -17.75 -8.73
CA LYS A 115 -18.11 -16.92 -9.63
C LYS A 115 -18.08 -15.46 -9.18
N ILE A 116 -19.23 -14.90 -8.80
CA ILE A 116 -19.37 -13.51 -8.36
C ILE A 116 -18.66 -13.31 -7.02
N VAL A 117 -18.91 -14.20 -6.04
CA VAL A 117 -18.30 -14.11 -4.71
C VAL A 117 -16.78 -14.23 -4.78
N ARG A 118 -16.24 -15.12 -5.63
CA ARG A 118 -14.79 -15.22 -5.81
C ARG A 118 -14.18 -13.95 -6.40
N ILE A 119 -14.85 -13.28 -7.33
CA ILE A 119 -14.38 -12.01 -7.90
C ILE A 119 -14.37 -10.92 -6.81
N ILE A 120 -15.46 -10.80 -6.05
CA ILE A 120 -15.57 -9.82 -4.96
C ILE A 120 -14.50 -10.08 -3.90
N ASN A 121 -14.36 -11.33 -3.45
CA ASN A 121 -13.37 -11.71 -2.45
C ASN A 121 -11.95 -11.44 -2.93
N LEU A 122 -11.63 -11.76 -4.19
CA LEU A 122 -10.29 -11.52 -4.72
C LEU A 122 -9.97 -10.01 -4.79
N ASN A 123 -10.94 -9.17 -5.17
CA ASN A 123 -10.76 -7.72 -5.10
C ASN A 123 -10.52 -7.25 -3.66
N LEU A 124 -11.33 -7.70 -2.70
CA LEU A 124 -11.15 -7.34 -1.29
C LEU A 124 -9.80 -7.82 -0.73
N GLN A 125 -9.35 -9.00 -1.14
CA GLN A 125 -8.03 -9.52 -0.78
C GLN A 125 -6.91 -8.60 -1.29
N VAL A 126 -6.99 -8.13 -2.54
CA VAL A 126 -6.00 -7.18 -3.09
C VAL A 126 -5.97 -5.87 -2.30
N LEU A 127 -7.13 -5.32 -1.94
CA LEU A 127 -7.20 -4.12 -1.09
C LEU A 127 -6.48 -4.33 0.25
N ILE A 128 -6.75 -5.46 0.89
CA ILE A 128 -6.25 -5.74 2.24
C ILE A 128 -4.75 -6.05 2.22
N ILE A 129 -4.28 -6.79 1.22
CA ILE A 129 -2.85 -7.00 0.99
C ILE A 129 -2.15 -5.65 0.76
N SER A 130 -2.79 -4.73 0.02
CA SER A 130 -2.24 -3.39 -0.21
C SER A 130 -2.14 -2.58 1.09
N LEU A 131 -3.13 -2.67 1.99
CA LEU A 131 -3.08 -2.02 3.30
C LEU A 131 -1.98 -2.61 4.21
N ILE A 132 -1.86 -3.94 4.28
CA ILE A 132 -0.81 -4.63 5.04
C ILE A 132 0.58 -4.22 4.52
N PHE A 133 0.76 -4.25 3.20
CA PHE A 133 2.02 -3.90 2.55
C PHE A 133 2.43 -2.47 2.87
N MET A 134 1.51 -1.52 2.69
CA MET A 134 1.80 -0.11 2.94
C MET A 134 2.04 0.19 4.43
N GLU A 135 1.35 -0.50 5.34
CA GLU A 135 1.60 -0.36 6.79
C GLU A 135 2.99 -0.88 7.14
N ASN A 136 3.38 -2.04 6.60
CA ASN A 136 4.72 -2.55 6.79
C ASN A 136 5.79 -1.62 6.22
N PHE A 137 5.52 -1.05 5.04
CA PHE A 137 6.43 -0.14 4.36
C PHE A 137 6.65 1.17 5.14
N ASP A 138 5.58 1.79 5.66
CA ASP A 138 5.65 3.00 6.49
C ASP A 138 6.49 2.76 7.76
N ASN A 139 6.24 1.65 8.47
CA ASN A 139 7.03 1.26 9.63
C ASN A 139 8.49 0.97 9.27
N GLN A 140 8.74 0.28 8.14
CA GLN A 140 10.10 0.01 7.67
C GLN A 140 10.86 1.31 7.40
N VAL A 141 10.25 2.27 6.70
CA VAL A 141 10.88 3.57 6.41
C VAL A 141 11.22 4.30 7.71
N PHE A 142 10.30 4.32 8.68
CA PHE A 142 10.56 4.94 9.98
C PHE A 142 11.70 4.27 10.74
N PHE A 143 11.61 2.95 11.01
CA PHE A 143 12.57 2.25 11.85
C PHE A 143 13.95 2.10 11.19
N CYS A 144 14.02 1.95 9.87
CA CYS A 144 15.31 1.85 9.18
C CYS A 144 16.04 3.18 9.11
N ASN A 145 15.33 4.31 9.20
CA ASN A 145 15.91 5.65 9.19
C ASN A 145 15.90 6.29 10.60
N LEU A 146 15.76 5.49 11.66
CA LEU A 146 15.64 5.98 13.04
C LEU A 146 16.78 6.93 13.46
N LYS A 147 17.99 6.72 12.92
CA LYS A 147 19.16 7.56 13.18
C LYS A 147 18.94 9.03 12.77
N GLU A 148 18.11 9.28 11.76
CA GLU A 148 17.77 10.63 11.31
C GLU A 148 16.74 11.30 12.23
N TYR A 149 16.08 10.53 13.10
CA TYR A 149 15.02 10.97 14.01
C TYR A 149 15.46 11.00 15.48
N LEU A 150 16.75 10.84 15.78
CA LEU A 150 17.25 10.77 17.16
C LEU A 150 16.99 12.04 17.99
N TYR A 151 16.79 13.17 17.32
CA TYR A 151 16.41 14.42 17.98
C TYR A 151 15.07 14.33 18.72
N TRP A 152 14.13 13.49 18.25
CA TRP A 152 12.87 13.20 18.97
C TRP A 152 13.08 12.52 20.32
N PHE A 153 14.24 11.90 20.53
CA PHE A 153 14.57 11.14 21.74
C PHE A 153 15.65 11.82 22.60
N GLN A 154 16.04 13.07 22.30
CA GLN A 154 17.10 13.78 23.04
C GLN A 154 16.81 13.92 24.54
N ASN A 155 15.53 14.07 24.91
CA ASN A 155 15.10 14.19 26.31
C ASN A 155 15.30 12.91 27.14
N TYR A 156 15.69 11.79 26.52
CA TYR A 156 15.90 10.51 27.20
C TYR A 156 17.33 10.32 27.78
N ASN A 157 18.17 11.36 27.85
CA ASN A 157 19.46 11.43 28.58
C ASN A 157 20.27 10.11 28.64
N ASN A 158 21.25 9.95 27.75
CA ASN A 158 22.13 8.77 27.62
C ASN A 158 21.45 7.44 27.24
N LYS A 159 20.13 7.40 27.07
CA LYS A 159 19.38 6.18 26.65
C LYS A 159 19.12 6.08 25.15
N ILE A 160 19.68 6.98 24.34
CA ILE A 160 19.48 7.04 22.88
C ILE A 160 19.88 5.73 22.20
N ASN A 161 20.93 5.07 22.68
CA ASN A 161 21.41 3.79 22.13
C ASN A 161 20.36 2.67 22.23
N LEU A 162 19.47 2.70 23.23
CA LEU A 162 18.37 1.74 23.34
C LEU A 162 17.36 1.89 22.21
N PHE A 163 16.98 3.13 21.90
CA PHE A 163 16.10 3.43 20.78
C PHE A 163 16.72 3.00 19.45
N VAL A 164 18.03 3.25 19.26
CA VAL A 164 18.76 2.82 18.06
C VAL A 164 18.79 1.30 17.93
N ASN A 165 19.09 0.57 19.00
CA ASN A 165 19.16 -0.89 18.96
C ASN A 165 17.79 -1.52 18.66
N SER A 166 16.75 -1.10 19.37
CA SER A 166 15.39 -1.58 19.11
C SER A 166 14.89 -1.17 17.73
N GLY A 167 15.17 0.05 17.28
CA GLY A 167 14.84 0.52 15.94
C GLY A 167 15.51 -0.32 14.84
N ASN A 168 16.79 -0.66 14.99
CA ASN A 168 17.50 -1.53 14.03
C ASN A 168 16.88 -2.93 13.98
N ASN A 169 16.55 -3.52 15.13
CA ASN A 169 15.90 -4.83 15.20
C ASN A 169 14.51 -4.80 14.56
N LEU A 170 13.72 -3.76 14.82
CA LEU A 170 12.40 -3.57 14.18
C LEU A 170 12.54 -3.35 12.67
N CYS A 171 13.53 -2.59 12.20
CA CYS A 171 13.84 -2.46 10.77
C CYS A 171 14.09 -3.82 10.11
N ILE A 172 14.89 -4.69 10.75
CA ILE A 172 15.14 -6.05 10.27
C ILE A 172 13.84 -6.87 10.22
N MET A 173 13.04 -6.82 11.29
CA MET A 173 11.73 -7.49 11.35
C MET A 173 10.82 -7.06 10.19
N HIS A 174 10.67 -5.75 9.95
CA HIS A 174 9.83 -5.22 8.88
C HIS A 174 10.35 -5.56 7.48
N LYS A 175 11.68 -5.66 7.29
CA LYS A 175 12.26 -6.19 6.05
C LYS A 175 11.84 -7.64 5.82
N TYR A 176 11.86 -8.50 6.84
CA TYR A 176 11.38 -9.89 6.74
C TYR A 176 9.86 -9.98 6.52
N ALA A 177 9.07 -9.07 7.08
CA ALA A 177 7.62 -9.04 6.88
C ALA A 177 7.22 -8.84 5.39
N ASN A 178 8.09 -8.27 4.56
CA ASN A 178 7.86 -8.17 3.11
C ASN A 178 7.75 -9.54 2.43
N PHE A 179 8.41 -10.58 2.96
CA PHE A 179 8.29 -11.95 2.44
C PHE A 179 6.85 -12.47 2.55
N PHE A 180 6.15 -12.15 3.64
CA PHE A 180 4.75 -12.51 3.81
C PHE A 180 3.82 -11.71 2.90
N SER A 181 4.10 -10.42 2.72
CA SER A 181 3.33 -9.59 1.76
C SER A 181 3.46 -10.15 0.34
N LEU A 182 4.65 -10.57 -0.06
CA LEU A 182 4.90 -11.24 -1.34
C LEU A 182 4.15 -12.57 -1.45
N SER A 183 4.17 -13.40 -0.41
CA SER A 183 3.47 -14.69 -0.42
C SER A 183 1.95 -14.49 -0.54
N PHE A 184 1.37 -13.53 0.16
CA PHE A 184 -0.05 -13.17 0.02
C PHE A 184 -0.41 -12.72 -1.39
N LEU A 185 0.49 -11.97 -2.04
CA LEU A 185 0.32 -11.56 -3.43
C LEU A 185 0.33 -12.76 -4.38
N ILE A 186 1.25 -13.72 -4.18
CA ILE A 186 1.28 -14.99 -4.93
C ILE A 186 -0.02 -15.78 -4.71
N PHE A 187 -0.51 -15.84 -3.47
CA PHE A 187 -1.78 -16.51 -3.16
C PHE A 187 -2.96 -15.89 -3.93
N SER A 188 -3.04 -14.56 -3.93
CA SER A 188 -4.03 -13.80 -4.70
C SER A 188 -3.89 -14.04 -6.22
N LEU A 189 -2.66 -14.09 -6.75
CA LEU A 189 -2.40 -14.33 -8.17
C LEU A 189 -2.89 -15.69 -8.65
N ILE A 190 -2.76 -16.74 -7.83
CA ILE A 190 -3.24 -18.08 -8.18
C ILE A 190 -4.79 -18.11 -8.28
N GLU A 191 -5.50 -17.43 -7.38
CA GLU A 191 -6.95 -17.25 -7.49
C GLU A 191 -7.32 -16.41 -8.71
N PHE A 192 -6.55 -15.36 -9.02
CA PHE A 192 -6.70 -14.55 -10.23
C PHE A 192 -6.62 -15.42 -11.49
N PHE A 193 -5.54 -16.21 -11.65
CA PHE A 193 -5.37 -17.08 -12.82
C PHE A 193 -6.51 -18.10 -12.94
N THR A 194 -6.98 -18.62 -11.82
CA THR A 194 -8.13 -19.53 -11.78
C THR A 194 -9.40 -18.86 -12.33
N LEU A 195 -9.66 -17.60 -11.99
CA LEU A 195 -10.80 -16.84 -12.53
C LEU A 195 -10.59 -16.41 -13.99
N TYR A 196 -9.36 -16.02 -14.35
CA TYR A 196 -8.99 -15.61 -15.70
C TYR A 196 -9.18 -16.74 -16.71
N ILE A 197 -8.73 -17.97 -16.40
CA ILE A 197 -8.89 -19.14 -17.27
C ILE A 197 -10.38 -19.48 -17.46
N ASN A 198 -11.18 -19.33 -16.39
CA ASN A 198 -12.64 -19.55 -16.40
C ASN A 198 -13.44 -18.42 -17.08
N THR A 199 -12.78 -17.32 -17.46
CA THR A 199 -13.41 -16.24 -18.21
C THR A 199 -13.41 -16.56 -19.70
N GLU A 200 -14.49 -16.21 -20.38
CA GLU A 200 -14.63 -16.43 -21.82
C GLU A 200 -13.47 -15.78 -22.57
N LYS A 201 -12.85 -16.51 -23.52
CA LYS A 201 -11.73 -16.05 -24.36
C LYS A 201 -11.83 -14.59 -24.82
N PRO A 202 -12.97 -14.09 -25.35
CA PRO A 202 -13.09 -12.70 -25.79
C PRO A 202 -12.92 -11.66 -24.67
N PHE A 203 -13.36 -11.98 -23.45
CA PHE A 203 -13.36 -11.04 -22.32
C PHE A 203 -12.12 -11.17 -21.44
N ARG A 204 -11.24 -12.15 -21.68
CA ARG A 204 -10.00 -12.35 -20.88
C ARG A 204 -9.13 -11.10 -20.81
N LYS A 205 -8.87 -10.45 -21.95
CA LYS A 205 -8.07 -9.21 -21.99
C LYS A 205 -8.71 -8.11 -21.15
N LYS A 206 -10.02 -7.92 -21.27
CA LYS A 206 -10.78 -6.92 -20.51
C LYS A 206 -10.84 -7.25 -19.01
N PHE A 207 -10.93 -8.54 -18.65
CA PHE A 207 -10.88 -9.01 -17.26
C PHE A 207 -9.50 -8.78 -16.61
N PHE A 208 -8.40 -8.96 -17.35
CA PHE A 208 -7.07 -8.65 -16.87
C PHE A 208 -6.90 -7.14 -16.62
N ILE A 209 -7.34 -6.30 -17.57
CA ILE A 209 -7.32 -4.84 -17.45
C ILE A 209 -8.15 -4.38 -16.25
N PHE A 210 -9.35 -4.93 -16.09
CA PHE A 210 -10.21 -4.69 -14.92
C PHE A 210 -9.46 -4.91 -13.60
N TYR A 211 -8.76 -6.03 -13.47
CA TYR A 211 -8.02 -6.34 -12.25
C TYR A 211 -6.92 -5.33 -11.96
N ILE A 212 -6.24 -4.83 -12.99
CA ILE A 212 -5.17 -3.86 -12.80
C ILE A 212 -5.73 -2.47 -12.47
N LYS A 213 -6.85 -2.05 -13.08
CA LYS A 213 -7.56 -0.81 -12.69
C LYS A 213 -8.01 -0.85 -11.24
N ILE A 214 -8.52 -1.98 -10.77
CA ILE A 214 -8.90 -2.16 -9.36
C ILE A 214 -7.67 -2.15 -8.45
N SER A 215 -6.59 -2.86 -8.80
CA SER A 215 -5.35 -2.85 -8.02
C SER A 215 -4.77 -1.44 -7.89
N THR A 216 -4.71 -0.68 -8.99
CA THR A 216 -4.23 0.71 -8.99
C THR A 216 -5.12 1.64 -8.17
N ALA A 217 -6.44 1.43 -8.20
CA ALA A 217 -7.39 2.11 -7.33
C ALA A 217 -7.13 1.81 -5.84
N PHE A 218 -6.92 0.54 -5.49
CA PHE A 218 -6.68 0.14 -4.10
C PHE A 218 -5.34 0.62 -3.56
N ILE A 219 -4.28 0.60 -4.38
CA ILE A 219 -2.99 1.21 -4.01
C ILE A 219 -3.16 2.71 -3.75
N SER A 220 -3.93 3.41 -4.60
CA SER A 220 -4.23 4.85 -4.42
C SER A 220 -4.98 5.12 -3.11
N LEU A 221 -6.00 4.31 -2.80
CA LEU A 221 -6.77 4.41 -1.57
C LEU A 221 -5.93 4.07 -0.33
N ALA A 222 -5.04 3.08 -0.43
CA ALA A 222 -4.10 2.77 0.64
C ALA A 222 -3.19 3.97 0.89
N LEU A 223 -2.54 4.53 -0.14
CA LEU A 223 -1.69 5.72 -0.03
C LEU A 223 -2.43 6.89 0.65
N PHE A 224 -3.70 7.11 0.31
CA PHE A 224 -4.53 8.13 0.96
C PHE A 224 -4.77 7.85 2.44
N TYR A 225 -5.07 6.60 2.82
CA TYR A 225 -5.20 6.19 4.21
C TYR A 225 -3.91 6.46 5.01
N PHE A 226 -2.75 6.11 4.45
CA PHE A 226 -1.44 6.38 5.07
C PHE A 226 -1.19 7.86 5.30
N TYR A 227 -1.55 8.69 4.32
CA TYR A 227 -1.45 10.12 4.49
C TYR A 227 -2.31 10.63 5.66
N LEU A 228 -3.56 10.18 5.78
CA LEU A 228 -4.43 10.57 6.89
C LEU A 228 -3.85 10.15 8.24
N LYS A 229 -3.32 8.92 8.33
CA LYS A 229 -2.64 8.40 9.52
C LYS A 229 -1.43 9.27 9.88
N ASN A 230 -0.54 9.54 8.92
CA ASN A 230 0.68 10.32 9.15
C ASN A 230 0.37 11.78 9.48
N LYS A 231 -0.66 12.38 8.86
CA LYS A 231 -1.14 13.72 9.21
C LYS A 231 -1.69 13.76 10.64
N TYR A 232 -2.48 12.76 11.04
CA TYR A 232 -2.97 12.65 12.41
C TYR A 232 -1.83 12.51 13.42
N PHE A 233 -0.84 11.66 13.11
CA PHE A 233 0.35 11.48 13.94
C PHE A 233 1.16 12.78 14.07
N PHE A 234 1.38 13.49 12.96
CA PHE A 234 2.10 14.75 12.95
C PHE A 234 1.40 15.80 13.83
N ASN A 235 0.09 15.98 13.64
CA ASN A 235 -0.68 17.01 14.35
C ASN A 235 -0.81 16.73 15.85
N ASN A 236 -0.93 15.47 16.27
CA ASN A 236 -1.28 15.13 17.66
C ASN A 236 -0.09 14.67 18.50
N VAL A 237 0.91 14.04 17.88
CA VAL A 237 2.08 13.51 18.58
C VAL A 237 3.29 14.38 18.31
N LEU A 238 3.73 14.51 17.05
CA LEU A 238 4.98 15.20 16.72
C LEU A 238 4.96 16.71 16.96
N SER A 239 3.79 17.36 16.85
CA SER A 239 3.65 18.80 17.12
C SER A 239 4.15 19.21 18.51
N LYS A 240 4.14 18.28 19.48
CA LYS A 240 4.62 18.49 20.86
C LYS A 240 6.14 18.36 21.01
N TYR A 241 6.80 17.78 20.02
CA TYR A 241 8.26 17.56 19.97
C TYR A 241 8.93 18.48 18.94
N ASN A 242 8.16 19.38 18.31
CA ASN A 242 8.66 20.25 17.26
C ASN A 242 9.37 21.46 17.89
N ILE A 243 10.70 21.42 17.90
CA ILE A 243 11.58 22.49 18.41
C ILE A 243 12.03 23.34 17.21
N PHE A 244 11.07 23.86 16.43
CA PHE A 244 11.40 24.68 15.27
C PHE A 244 11.51 26.15 15.71
N SER A 245 12.71 26.60 16.08
CA SER A 245 13.01 28.02 16.28
C SER A 245 13.69 28.59 15.04
N LEU A 246 12.96 29.41 14.28
CA LEU A 246 13.49 30.17 13.13
C LEU A 246 14.38 31.35 13.56
N GLU A 247 14.70 31.50 14.83
CA GLU A 247 15.30 32.71 15.40
C GLU A 247 16.66 33.03 14.78
N ASN A 248 17.47 32.02 14.47
CA ASN A 248 18.87 32.17 14.04
C ASN A 248 19.07 32.43 12.53
N PHE A 249 18.00 32.50 11.73
CA PHE A 249 18.13 32.73 10.28
C PHE A 249 17.99 34.21 9.91
N ASN A 250 18.49 34.58 8.72
CA ASN A 250 18.24 35.90 8.16
C ASN A 250 16.77 36.02 7.69
N GLU A 251 16.12 37.18 7.82
CA GLU A 251 14.68 37.34 7.54
C GLU A 251 14.28 36.92 6.12
N SER A 252 15.09 37.26 5.12
CA SER A 252 14.86 36.85 3.73
C SER A 252 14.88 35.33 3.55
N ILE A 253 15.78 34.65 4.29
CA ILE A 253 15.89 33.19 4.28
C ILE A 253 14.70 32.57 5.01
N LYS A 254 14.25 33.16 6.14
CA LYS A 254 13.02 32.73 6.83
C LYS A 254 11.81 32.81 5.92
N VAL A 255 11.66 33.92 5.19
CA VAL A 255 10.53 34.13 4.26
C VAL A 255 10.55 33.09 3.15
N ILE A 256 11.72 32.83 2.53
CA ILE A 256 11.87 31.81 1.49
C ILE A 256 11.53 30.42 2.05
N ILE A 257 12.07 30.02 3.20
CA ILE A 257 11.80 28.70 3.78
C ILE A 257 10.29 28.54 4.08
N LEU A 258 9.69 29.53 4.74
CA LEU A 258 8.27 29.51 5.11
C LEU A 258 7.33 29.50 3.90
N SER A 259 7.60 30.31 2.87
CA SER A 259 6.78 30.35 1.65
C SER A 259 6.84 29.03 0.91
N THR A 260 8.04 28.46 0.79
CA THR A 260 8.27 27.24 0.03
C THR A 260 7.70 26.01 0.77
N GLN A 261 7.76 25.97 2.11
CA GLN A 261 7.08 24.96 2.93
C GLN A 261 5.55 25.03 2.81
N LYS A 262 4.95 26.24 2.84
CA LYS A 262 3.49 26.43 2.72
C LYS A 262 2.99 25.96 1.35
N GLN A 263 3.67 26.39 0.29
CA GLN A 263 3.34 26.03 -1.09
C GLN A 263 3.46 24.51 -1.30
N LYS A 264 4.53 23.91 -0.82
CA LYS A 264 4.76 22.46 -0.92
C LYS A 264 3.76 21.63 -0.13
N THR A 265 3.41 22.05 1.09
CA THR A 265 2.36 21.39 1.89
C THR A 265 1.02 21.42 1.17
N TYR A 266 0.70 22.54 0.53
CA TYR A 266 -0.50 22.69 -0.29
C TYR A 266 -0.50 21.76 -1.51
N TYR A 267 0.59 21.70 -2.28
CA TYR A 267 0.69 20.81 -3.45
C TYR A 267 0.70 19.33 -3.06
N PHE A 268 1.37 18.94 -1.98
CA PHE A 268 1.33 17.57 -1.48
C PHE A 268 -0.07 17.16 -1.02
N GLN A 269 -0.80 18.06 -0.34
CA GLN A 269 -2.21 17.86 0.00
C GLN A 269 -3.08 17.71 -1.25
N LEU A 270 -2.87 18.57 -2.25
CA LEU A 270 -3.62 18.54 -3.50
C LEU A 270 -3.33 17.27 -4.30
N LEU A 271 -2.08 16.83 -4.33
CA LEU A 271 -1.66 15.56 -4.93
C LEU A 271 -2.45 14.41 -4.32
N ILE A 272 -2.41 14.29 -2.99
CA ILE A 272 -3.01 13.17 -2.26
C ILE A 272 -4.54 13.20 -2.33
N PHE A 273 -5.13 14.39 -2.26
CA PHE A 273 -6.56 14.54 -2.46
C PHE A 273 -6.93 14.13 -3.88
N SER A 274 -6.17 14.53 -4.90
CA SER A 274 -6.39 14.08 -6.27
C SER A 274 -6.26 12.56 -6.40
N THR A 275 -5.28 11.93 -5.73
CA THR A 275 -5.08 10.47 -5.69
C THR A 275 -6.29 9.72 -5.16
N PHE A 276 -7.00 10.32 -4.19
CA PHE A 276 -8.24 9.76 -3.67
C PHE A 276 -9.37 9.80 -4.71
N PHE A 277 -9.59 10.95 -5.36
CA PHE A 277 -10.60 11.05 -6.42
C PHE A 277 -10.30 10.13 -7.59
N SER A 278 -9.03 10.02 -7.99
CA SER A 278 -8.65 9.06 -9.03
C SER A 278 -8.82 7.63 -8.57
N GLY A 279 -8.48 7.30 -7.33
CA GLY A 279 -8.75 5.98 -6.73
C GLY A 279 -10.24 5.61 -6.78
N ILE A 280 -11.14 6.50 -6.36
CA ILE A 280 -12.59 6.29 -6.44
C ILE A 280 -13.04 6.14 -7.89
N PHE A 281 -12.58 7.03 -8.76
CA PHE A 281 -12.95 7.03 -10.17
C PHE A 281 -12.50 5.74 -10.86
N PHE A 282 -11.28 5.26 -10.61
CA PHE A 282 -10.76 4.01 -11.15
C PHE A 282 -11.53 2.81 -10.60
N LEU A 283 -11.88 2.81 -9.31
CA LEU A 283 -12.73 1.78 -8.72
C LEU A 283 -14.09 1.71 -9.44
N ALA A 284 -14.76 2.86 -9.62
CA ALA A 284 -16.03 2.95 -10.33
C ALA A 284 -15.90 2.47 -11.78
N SER A 285 -14.84 2.88 -12.48
CA SER A 285 -14.56 2.44 -13.86
C SER A 285 -14.31 0.93 -13.94
N GLY A 286 -13.60 0.36 -12.97
CA GLY A 286 -13.36 -1.08 -12.91
C GLY A 286 -14.65 -1.85 -12.66
N LEU A 287 -15.48 -1.42 -11.71
CA LEU A 287 -16.79 -2.02 -11.48
C LEU A 287 -17.68 -1.96 -12.73
N TYR A 288 -17.59 -0.87 -13.49
CA TYR A 288 -18.27 -0.72 -14.76
C TYR A 288 -17.78 -1.71 -15.82
N ASP A 289 -16.47 -1.90 -15.95
CA ASP A 289 -15.89 -2.92 -16.83
C ASP A 289 -16.33 -4.34 -16.44
N LEU A 290 -16.42 -4.63 -15.13
CA LEU A 290 -16.97 -5.90 -14.63
C LEU A 290 -18.43 -6.08 -15.05
N CYS A 291 -19.27 -5.04 -14.91
CA CYS A 291 -20.65 -5.09 -15.40
C CYS A 291 -20.73 -5.33 -16.91
N SER A 292 -19.83 -4.71 -17.69
CA SER A 292 -19.74 -4.94 -19.13
C SER A 292 -19.34 -6.39 -19.47
N ILE A 293 -18.43 -6.99 -18.70
CA ILE A 293 -18.04 -8.40 -18.87
C ILE A 293 -19.19 -9.34 -18.51
N LEU A 294 -19.94 -9.03 -17.45
CA LEU A 294 -21.04 -9.87 -16.97
C LEU A 294 -22.28 -9.80 -17.88
N LYS A 295 -22.62 -8.62 -18.40
CA LYS A 295 -23.80 -8.42 -19.25
C LYS A 295 -23.52 -8.57 -20.76
N SER A 296 -22.25 -8.62 -21.17
CA SER A 296 -21.83 -8.71 -22.60
C SER A 296 -22.51 -7.68 -23.52
N CYS A 297 -22.83 -6.50 -23.01
CA CYS A 297 -23.67 -5.53 -23.71
C CYS A 297 -22.83 -4.49 -24.48
N LYS A 298 -23.13 -4.31 -25.77
CA LYS A 298 -22.42 -3.37 -26.66
C LYS A 298 -22.52 -1.91 -26.20
N PHE A 299 -23.67 -1.50 -25.66
CA PHE A 299 -23.85 -0.16 -25.09
C PHE A 299 -22.92 0.06 -23.89
N PHE A 300 -22.78 -0.95 -23.02
CA PHE A 300 -21.87 -0.88 -21.89
C PHE A 300 -20.42 -0.73 -22.34
N LEU A 301 -20.01 -1.45 -23.39
CA LEU A 301 -18.68 -1.29 -23.97
C LEU A 301 -18.42 0.11 -24.54
N LEU A 302 -19.42 0.75 -25.16
CA LEU A 302 -19.30 2.11 -25.72
C LEU A 302 -19.14 3.17 -24.63
N VAL A 303 -19.92 3.08 -23.55
CA VAL A 303 -19.76 3.98 -22.40
C VAL A 303 -18.41 3.78 -21.70
N SER A 304 -17.89 2.54 -21.68
CA SER A 304 -16.54 2.24 -21.16
C SER A 304 -15.45 2.98 -21.96
N VAL A 305 -15.62 3.16 -23.28
CA VAL A 305 -14.72 4.00 -24.09
C VAL A 305 -14.71 5.45 -23.61
N LEU A 306 -15.88 6.05 -23.37
CA LEU A 306 -16.00 7.43 -22.88
C LEU A 306 -15.37 7.62 -21.49
N ILE A 307 -15.61 6.67 -20.58
CA ILE A 307 -15.02 6.66 -19.23
C ILE A 307 -13.50 6.59 -19.33
N SER A 308 -12.95 5.77 -20.22
CA SER A 308 -11.49 5.63 -20.39
C SER A 308 -10.83 6.89 -20.96
N VAL A 309 -11.51 7.64 -21.84
CA VAL A 309 -11.02 8.96 -22.30
C VAL A 309 -11.01 9.97 -21.16
N CYS A 310 -12.07 10.02 -20.35
CA CYS A 310 -12.11 10.91 -19.18
C CYS A 310 -11.02 10.54 -18.16
N ALA A 311 -10.78 9.24 -17.94
CA ALA A 311 -9.73 8.74 -17.08
C ALA A 311 -8.35 9.23 -17.52
N PHE A 312 -8.08 9.19 -18.83
CA PHE A 312 -6.82 9.63 -19.41
C PHE A 312 -6.51 11.09 -19.07
N ILE A 313 -7.50 11.98 -19.20
CA ILE A 313 -7.35 13.41 -18.87
C ILE A 313 -7.02 13.59 -17.39
N ILE A 314 -7.73 12.89 -16.51
CA ILE A 314 -7.51 12.95 -15.06
C ILE A 314 -6.10 12.46 -14.72
N ILE A 315 -5.68 11.30 -15.23
CA ILE A 315 -4.36 10.72 -14.93
C ILE A 315 -3.23 11.62 -15.46
N LEU A 316 -3.39 12.17 -16.66
CA LEU A 316 -2.40 13.09 -17.24
C LEU A 316 -2.21 14.32 -16.35
N SER A 317 -3.31 14.89 -15.84
CA SER A 317 -3.23 16.02 -14.90
C SER A 317 -2.48 15.65 -13.62
N GLN A 318 -2.69 14.46 -13.07
CA GLN A 318 -1.98 13.98 -11.88
C GLN A 318 -0.49 13.76 -12.13
N LEU A 319 -0.14 13.30 -13.33
CA LEU A 319 1.26 13.12 -13.73
C LEU A 319 1.99 14.47 -13.80
N LEU A 320 1.33 15.52 -14.30
CA LEU A 320 1.86 16.89 -14.29
C LEU A 320 2.04 17.44 -12.87
N PHE A 321 1.07 17.23 -11.97
CA PHE A 321 1.24 17.64 -10.56
C PHE A 321 2.37 16.88 -9.85
N SER A 322 2.53 15.58 -10.15
CA SER A 322 3.56 14.76 -9.51
C SER A 322 4.97 15.11 -9.95
N THR A 323 5.15 15.44 -11.22
CA THR A 323 6.44 15.91 -11.78
C THR A 323 6.86 17.25 -11.16
N TYR A 324 5.92 18.18 -10.98
CA TYR A 324 6.18 19.44 -10.29
C TYR A 324 6.65 19.24 -8.84
N ILE A 325 5.99 18.35 -8.09
CA ILE A 325 6.38 18.05 -6.69
C ILE A 325 7.75 17.36 -6.63
N LEU A 326 8.06 16.51 -7.60
CA LEU A 326 9.39 15.89 -7.71
C LEU A 326 10.47 16.96 -7.93
N GLU A 327 10.25 17.90 -8.84
CA GLU A 327 11.17 19.01 -9.11
C GLU A 327 11.39 19.89 -7.86
N GLU A 328 10.32 20.29 -7.17
CA GLU A 328 10.42 21.01 -5.90
C GLU A 328 11.17 20.19 -4.83
N SER A 329 10.95 18.88 -4.77
CA SER A 329 11.64 18.01 -3.82
C SER A 329 13.15 17.94 -4.06
N PHE A 330 13.58 17.91 -5.33
CA PHE A 330 14.99 17.96 -5.71
C PHE A 330 15.62 19.31 -5.34
N PHE A 331 14.90 20.41 -5.61
CA PHE A 331 15.34 21.76 -5.24
C PHE A 331 15.59 21.91 -3.72
N PHE A 332 14.75 21.30 -2.88
CA PHE A 332 14.95 21.32 -1.43
C PHE A 332 16.11 20.45 -0.96
N CYS A 333 16.29 19.25 -1.51
CA CYS A 333 17.43 18.41 -1.14
C CYS A 333 18.75 19.08 -1.59
N SER A 334 18.80 19.77 -2.74
CA SER A 334 19.98 20.52 -3.18
C SER A 334 20.21 21.81 -2.36
N TYR A 335 19.15 22.47 -1.88
CA TYR A 335 19.27 23.58 -0.94
C TYR A 335 19.85 23.13 0.41
N LYS A 336 19.48 21.94 0.90
CA LYS A 336 20.08 21.33 2.09
C LYS A 336 21.59 21.12 1.90
N GLU A 337 21.98 20.55 0.77
CA GLU A 337 23.39 20.34 0.42
C GLU A 337 24.14 21.68 0.33
N TYR A 338 23.51 22.72 -0.22
CA TYR A 338 24.07 24.07 -0.27
C TYR A 338 24.27 24.65 1.14
N VAL A 339 23.28 24.56 2.03
CA VAL A 339 23.38 25.03 3.42
C VAL A 339 24.43 24.24 4.22
N GLU A 340 24.49 22.92 4.08
CA GLU A 340 25.52 22.07 4.72
C GLU A 340 26.92 22.41 4.22
N SER A 341 27.09 22.64 2.90
CA SER A 341 28.37 23.06 2.31
C SER A 341 28.87 24.42 2.83
N ASN A 342 27.95 25.34 3.12
CA ASN A 342 28.28 26.66 3.68
C ASN A 342 28.46 26.65 5.20
N LYS A 343 27.80 25.75 5.94
CA LYS A 343 28.08 25.52 7.36
C LYS A 343 29.48 24.96 7.59
N ASN A 344 29.95 24.05 6.73
CA ASN A 344 31.32 23.53 6.80
C ASN A 344 32.39 24.61 6.54
N LEU A 345 32.03 25.72 5.87
CA LEU A 345 32.89 26.89 5.72
C LEU A 345 32.92 27.75 6.99
N GLU A 346 31.81 27.82 7.74
CA GLU A 346 31.71 28.56 9.01
C GLU A 346 32.19 27.75 10.24
N GLU A 347 32.19 26.40 10.18
CA GLU A 347 32.65 25.49 11.25
C GLU A 347 34.17 25.59 11.54
N LYS A 348 34.93 26.34 10.75
CA LYS A 348 36.27 26.80 11.19
C LYS A 348 36.23 27.84 12.31
N SER A 349 35.05 28.33 12.72
CA SER A 349 34.92 29.44 13.68
C SER A 349 33.90 29.29 14.81
N LEU A 350 33.01 28.29 14.82
CA LEU A 350 32.10 28.08 15.96
C LEU A 350 31.92 26.61 16.31
N SER A 351 32.60 26.20 17.39
CA SER A 351 32.27 24.99 18.12
C SER A 351 31.12 25.27 19.09
N THR A 352 30.24 24.27 19.20
CA THR A 352 29.17 24.07 20.19
C THR A 352 27.77 24.64 19.91
N LEU A 353 26.80 23.72 20.05
CA LEU A 353 25.37 23.90 20.33
C LEU A 353 24.47 24.53 19.25
N GLY A 354 23.78 23.64 18.53
CA GLY A 354 22.56 23.99 17.81
C GLY A 354 22.22 22.95 16.75
N ALA A 355 21.46 21.91 17.10
CA ALA A 355 20.86 21.04 16.09
C ALA A 355 19.91 21.90 15.23
N THR A 356 20.30 22.23 14.01
CA THR A 356 19.49 23.09 13.14
C THR A 356 18.25 22.34 12.67
N SER A 357 17.09 22.88 13.00
CA SER A 357 15.74 22.41 12.65
C SER A 357 15.52 22.26 11.13
N ASP A 358 16.34 22.89 10.28
CA ASP A 358 16.33 22.69 8.83
C ASP A 358 16.63 21.25 8.38
N ILE A 359 17.29 20.42 9.20
CA ILE A 359 17.65 19.06 8.80
C ILE A 359 16.44 18.11 8.90
N THR A 360 15.47 18.38 9.78
CA THR A 360 14.47 17.42 10.22
C THR A 360 13.31 17.27 9.24
N GLU A 361 12.74 18.39 8.77
CA GLU A 361 11.73 18.37 7.71
C GLU A 361 12.34 17.97 6.36
N THR A 362 13.55 18.43 6.07
CA THR A 362 14.22 18.18 4.80
C THR A 362 14.64 16.71 4.66
N ASN A 363 15.08 16.04 5.73
CA ASN A 363 15.30 14.58 5.75
C ASN A 363 14.00 13.79 5.63
N TRP A 364 12.94 14.19 6.34
CA TRP A 364 11.62 13.54 6.19
C TRP A 364 11.13 13.61 4.74
N PHE A 365 11.34 14.74 4.05
CA PHE A 365 11.03 14.90 2.63
C PHE A 365 11.97 14.11 1.70
N CYS A 366 13.29 14.13 1.91
CA CYS A 366 14.19 13.30 1.10
C CYS A 366 13.90 11.78 1.32
N ASN A 367 13.30 11.40 2.46
CA ASN A 367 12.81 10.05 2.73
C ASN A 367 11.43 9.72 2.13
N LEU A 368 10.65 10.73 1.73
CA LEU A 368 9.39 10.53 0.98
C LEU A 368 9.63 10.10 -0.48
N LYS A 369 10.87 10.03 -0.97
CA LYS A 369 11.22 9.54 -2.31
C LYS A 369 10.56 8.20 -2.62
N SER A 370 10.55 7.28 -1.65
CA SER A 370 9.97 5.95 -1.84
C SER A 370 8.43 5.99 -1.91
N PHE A 371 7.78 6.91 -1.20
CA PHE A 371 6.34 7.13 -1.28
C PHE A 371 5.94 7.78 -2.62
N LEU A 372 6.68 8.80 -3.05
CA LEU A 372 6.52 9.45 -4.36
C LEU A 372 6.78 8.48 -5.52
N PHE A 373 7.75 7.58 -5.37
CA PHE A 373 8.02 6.53 -6.35
C PHE A 373 6.86 5.57 -6.51
N ILE A 374 6.30 5.05 -5.40
CA ILE A 374 5.12 4.16 -5.46
C ILE A 374 3.94 4.88 -6.12
N TYR A 375 3.73 6.15 -5.76
CA TYR A 375 2.68 6.97 -6.35
C TYR A 375 2.87 7.16 -7.87
N PHE A 376 4.08 7.55 -8.30
CA PHE A 376 4.42 7.75 -9.70
C PHE A 376 4.26 6.48 -10.53
N VAL A 377 4.77 5.35 -10.04
CA VAL A 377 4.62 4.04 -10.68
C VAL A 377 3.14 3.65 -10.80
N ASN A 378 2.35 3.89 -9.75
CA ASN A 378 0.93 3.58 -9.75
C ASN A 378 0.15 4.42 -10.79
N ILE A 379 0.48 5.70 -10.94
CA ILE A 379 -0.11 6.60 -11.95
C ILE A 379 0.25 6.16 -13.36
N ILE A 380 1.52 5.90 -13.64
CA ILE A 380 1.97 5.45 -14.96
C ILE A 380 1.30 4.14 -15.33
N THR A 381 1.23 3.21 -14.38
CA THR A 381 0.54 1.94 -14.55
C THR A 381 -0.93 2.20 -14.92
N GLY A 382 -1.63 3.04 -14.15
CA GLY A 382 -2.99 3.46 -14.46
C GLY A 382 -3.13 3.99 -15.90
N LEU A 383 -2.29 4.95 -16.29
CA LEU A 383 -2.31 5.58 -17.62
C LEU A 383 -2.22 4.54 -18.74
N ILE A 384 -1.23 3.66 -18.68
CA ILE A 384 -1.00 2.62 -19.70
C ILE A 384 -2.23 1.71 -19.80
N PHE A 385 -2.79 1.29 -18.66
CA PHE A 385 -3.93 0.37 -18.67
C PHE A 385 -5.23 1.01 -19.14
N PHE A 386 -5.45 2.30 -18.91
CA PHE A 386 -6.59 3.01 -19.49
C PHE A 386 -6.46 3.19 -21.00
N ILE A 387 -5.25 3.44 -21.52
CA ILE A 387 -4.99 3.47 -22.97
C ILE A 387 -5.28 2.09 -23.58
N VAL A 388 -4.75 1.02 -22.98
CA VAL A 388 -4.99 -0.35 -23.47
C VAL A 388 -6.48 -0.70 -23.39
N ASP A 389 -7.17 -0.31 -22.32
CA ASP A 389 -8.62 -0.54 -22.18
C ASP A 389 -9.43 0.17 -23.26
N PHE A 390 -9.07 1.42 -23.58
CA PHE A 390 -9.69 2.16 -24.67
C PHE A 390 -9.61 1.38 -25.98
N PHE A 391 -8.40 0.94 -26.38
CA PHE A 391 -8.22 0.19 -27.62
C PHE A 391 -8.93 -1.17 -27.61
N VAL A 392 -8.88 -1.90 -26.48
CA VAL A 392 -9.57 -3.19 -26.35
C VAL A 392 -11.09 -3.01 -26.41
N SER A 393 -11.63 -1.98 -25.77
CA SER A 393 -13.06 -1.68 -25.78
C SER A 393 -13.54 -1.28 -27.18
N VAL A 394 -12.81 -0.40 -27.87
CA VAL A 394 -13.07 -0.04 -29.28
C VAL A 394 -13.06 -1.29 -30.16
N TYR A 395 -12.03 -2.13 -30.05
CA TYR A 395 -11.95 -3.38 -30.81
C TYR A 395 -13.16 -4.30 -30.56
N LEU A 396 -13.58 -4.46 -29.31
CA LEU A 396 -14.74 -5.29 -28.95
C LEU A 396 -16.07 -4.71 -29.46
N VAL A 397 -16.24 -3.38 -29.46
CA VAL A 397 -17.44 -2.70 -29.97
C VAL A 397 -17.59 -2.87 -31.49
N PHE A 398 -16.49 -2.73 -32.23
CA PHE A 398 -16.51 -2.71 -33.71
C PHE A 398 -16.21 -4.07 -34.35
N SER A 399 -15.83 -5.08 -33.58
CA SER A 399 -15.58 -6.43 -34.11
C SER A 399 -16.89 -7.13 -34.49
N LYS A 400 -16.98 -7.52 -35.77
CA LYS A 400 -18.12 -8.26 -36.36
C LYS A 400 -18.46 -9.56 -35.63
N LYS A 401 -17.50 -10.16 -34.89
CA LYS A 401 -17.70 -11.39 -34.11
C LYS A 401 -18.60 -11.20 -32.88
N TYR A 402 -18.78 -9.98 -32.38
CA TYR A 402 -19.58 -9.70 -31.18
C TYR A 402 -20.88 -8.95 -31.48
N THR A 403 -21.09 -8.52 -32.73
CA THR A 403 -22.38 -8.04 -33.23
C THR A 403 -23.34 -9.17 -33.60
N ALA A 404 -22.84 -10.37 -33.93
CA ALA A 404 -23.63 -11.45 -34.52
C ALA A 404 -24.33 -12.40 -33.52
N LYS A 405 -24.32 -12.11 -32.21
CA LYS A 405 -24.99 -12.94 -31.20
C LYS A 405 -26.33 -12.39 -30.67
N TYR A 406 -26.81 -11.30 -31.24
CA TYR A 406 -28.07 -10.66 -30.86
C TYR A 406 -28.92 -10.30 -32.09
N THR A 407 -29.11 -11.28 -32.98
CA THR A 407 -30.31 -11.37 -33.81
C THR A 407 -31.04 -12.63 -33.41
#